data_AF-A0A6M3YIK1-F1
#
_entry.id   AF-A0A6M3YIK1-F1
#
_cell.length_a   1.000
_cell.length_b   1.000
_cell.length_c   1.000
_cell.angle_alpha   90.00
_cell.angle_beta   90.00
_cell.angle_gamma   90.00
#
_symmetry.space_group_name_H-M   'P 1'
#
loop_
_entity.id
_entity.type
_entity.pdbx_description
1 polymer ?
#
loop_
_entity_poly.entity_id
_entity_poly.type
_entity_poly.pdbx_seq_one_letter_code
_entity_poly.pdbx_strand_id
1 'polypeptide(L)'
;QAEKEKKLYAIIDAFQQNNGHLNVSDGRYVNTVKLFLTGISPEEYSAHRMFAMLGRNFAGVGPQIAAQMQSIDELRHAQTQIHTISQYNKYFNGMHDFRHMHDRVWYLSVPKSYFEDAMTAGPFEGIVAISFSFEYVLTNLIFMPFMSAAAYNGDMATVTFGFSAQSDESRHMTLGIECIKFLLEQDPGNVPIIQRWIDKWFWRGYR
;
A
#
# COMPACT_ATOMS: atom_id res chain seq x y z
N GLN A 1 -15.75 7.77 -2.64
CA GLN A 1 -14.53 8.05 -3.41
C GLN A 1 -14.47 9.50 -3.93
N ALA A 2 -15.37 9.96 -4.81
CA ALA A 2 -15.30 11.30 -5.41
C ALA A 2 -15.14 12.47 -4.42
N GLU A 3 -15.94 12.52 -3.36
CA GLU A 3 -15.87 13.59 -2.34
C GLU A 3 -14.51 13.60 -1.59
N LYS A 4 -13.91 12.43 -1.39
CA LYS A 4 -12.58 12.29 -0.77
C LYS A 4 -11.52 12.88 -1.70
N GLU A 5 -11.59 12.55 -2.99
CA GLU A 5 -10.64 13.07 -3.98
C GLU A 5 -10.75 14.59 -4.13
N LYS A 6 -11.96 15.14 -4.19
CA LYS A 6 -12.15 16.59 -4.27
C LYS A 6 -11.46 17.33 -3.12
N LYS A 7 -11.57 16.81 -1.89
CA LYS A 7 -10.91 17.38 -0.70
C LYS A 7 -9.40 17.17 -0.73
N LEU A 8 -8.95 15.97 -1.08
CA LEU A 8 -7.52 15.63 -1.15
C LEU A 8 -6.79 16.54 -2.13
N TYR A 9 -7.28 16.67 -3.36
CA TYR A 9 -6.64 17.52 -4.37
C TYR A 9 -6.70 19.00 -4.02
N ALA A 10 -7.79 19.48 -3.41
CA ALA A 10 -7.83 20.87 -2.93
C ALA A 10 -6.73 21.16 -1.88
N ILE A 11 -6.40 20.19 -1.02
CA ILE A 11 -5.32 20.32 -0.03
C ILE A 11 -3.95 20.18 -0.71
N ILE A 12 -3.77 19.26 -1.66
CA ILE A 12 -2.53 19.14 -2.45
C ILE A 12 -2.24 20.45 -3.19
N ASP A 13 -3.24 21.04 -3.84
CA ASP A 13 -3.10 22.31 -4.55
C ASP A 13 -2.74 23.45 -3.60
N ALA A 14 -3.39 23.53 -2.43
CA ALA A 14 -3.06 24.51 -1.41
C ALA A 14 -1.63 24.32 -0.85
N PHE A 15 -1.21 23.08 -0.61
CA PHE A 15 0.16 22.75 -0.18
C PHE A 15 1.20 23.18 -1.23
N GLN A 16 0.89 22.98 -2.52
CA GLN A 16 1.71 23.45 -3.63
C GLN A 16 1.79 24.96 -3.72
N GLN A 17 0.63 25.63 -3.71
CA GLN A 17 0.54 27.08 -3.82
C GLN A 17 1.27 27.81 -2.68
N ASN A 18 1.28 27.23 -1.48
CA ASN A 18 1.86 27.86 -0.29
C ASN A 18 3.28 27.37 0.04
N ASN A 19 3.96 26.69 -0.89
CA ASN A 19 5.30 26.14 -0.67
C ASN A 19 5.39 25.27 0.61
N GLY A 20 4.36 24.46 0.88
CA GLY A 20 4.23 23.73 2.14
C GLY A 20 5.38 22.76 2.47
N HIS A 21 6.16 22.34 1.46
CA HIS A 21 7.39 21.57 1.64
C HIS A 21 8.47 22.30 2.48
N LEU A 22 8.38 23.62 2.65
CA LEU A 22 9.27 24.40 3.52
C LEU A 22 8.86 24.35 5.00
N ASN A 23 7.65 23.86 5.30
CA ASN A 23 7.11 23.81 6.66
C ASN A 23 7.41 22.49 7.38
N VAL A 24 8.14 21.57 6.74
CA VAL A 24 8.57 20.33 7.40
C VAL A 24 9.63 20.63 8.45
N SER A 25 9.73 19.76 9.46
CA SER A 25 10.62 19.95 10.62
C SER A 25 12.11 20.13 10.26
N ASP A 26 12.61 19.35 9.30
CA ASP A 26 14.00 19.33 8.86
C ASP A 26 14.11 18.67 7.48
N GLY A 27 15.06 19.09 6.64
CA GLY A 27 15.30 18.47 5.33
C GLY A 27 15.62 16.97 5.38
N ARG A 28 16.09 16.45 6.54
CA ARG A 28 16.30 15.02 6.79
C ARG A 28 15.00 14.21 6.72
N TYR A 29 13.86 14.79 7.11
CA TYR A 29 12.54 14.13 7.02
C TYR A 29 12.24 13.68 5.59
N VAL A 30 12.67 14.44 4.59
CA VAL A 30 12.41 14.13 3.17
C VAL A 30 13.06 12.79 2.75
N ASN A 31 14.05 12.27 3.48
CA ASN A 31 14.56 10.91 3.21
C ASN A 31 13.52 9.82 3.49
N THR A 32 12.61 10.04 4.45
CA THR A 32 11.45 9.15 4.69
C THR A 32 10.51 9.15 3.48
N VAL A 33 10.24 10.34 2.91
CA VAL A 33 9.39 10.49 1.72
C VAL A 33 10.03 9.82 0.50
N LYS A 34 11.37 9.91 0.34
CA LYS A 34 12.10 9.18 -0.72
C LYS A 34 11.93 7.67 -0.59
N LEU A 35 12.10 7.13 0.62
CA LEU A 35 11.94 5.70 0.86
C LEU A 35 10.50 5.26 0.57
N PHE A 36 9.51 6.04 0.99
CA PHE A 36 8.10 5.75 0.71
C PHE A 36 7.81 5.71 -0.80
N LEU A 37 8.19 6.76 -1.52
CA LEU A 37 7.93 6.84 -2.97
C LEU A 37 8.65 5.76 -3.78
N THR A 38 9.86 5.35 -3.35
CA THR A 38 10.68 4.38 -4.10
C THR A 38 10.45 2.93 -3.67
N GLY A 39 10.04 2.71 -2.43
CA GLY A 39 9.87 1.37 -1.84
C GLY A 39 8.42 0.93 -1.66
N ILE A 40 7.51 1.84 -1.31
CA ILE A 40 6.11 1.51 -0.98
C ILE A 40 5.16 1.86 -2.13
N SER A 41 5.25 3.06 -2.70
CA SER A 41 4.34 3.48 -3.78
C SER A 41 4.31 2.58 -5.02
N PRO A 42 5.43 1.97 -5.46
CA PRO A 42 5.39 0.98 -6.54
C PRO A 42 4.58 -0.26 -6.18
N GLU A 43 4.52 -0.61 -4.89
CA GLU A 43 3.82 -1.79 -4.42
C GLU A 43 2.31 -1.62 -4.34
N GLU A 44 1.80 -0.40 -4.17
CA GLU A 44 0.38 -0.14 -4.38
C GLU A 44 -0.02 -0.48 -5.83
N TYR A 45 0.85 -0.18 -6.80
CA TYR A 45 0.61 -0.56 -8.19
C TYR A 45 0.77 -2.07 -8.42
N SER A 46 1.69 -2.74 -7.72
CA SER A 46 1.80 -4.20 -7.70
C SER A 46 0.51 -4.84 -7.14
N ALA A 47 0.02 -4.35 -6.01
CA ALA A 47 -1.21 -4.76 -5.35
C ALA A 47 -2.42 -4.57 -6.28
N HIS A 48 -2.55 -3.40 -6.90
CA HIS A 48 -3.58 -3.12 -7.92
C HIS A 48 -3.64 -4.23 -8.97
N ARG A 49 -2.49 -4.58 -9.57
CA ARG A 49 -2.39 -5.60 -10.61
C ARG A 49 -2.70 -6.99 -10.06
N MET A 50 -2.20 -7.33 -8.87
CA MET A 50 -2.47 -8.59 -8.23
C MET A 50 -3.98 -8.77 -8.00
N PHE A 51 -4.63 -7.79 -7.37
CA PHE A 51 -6.05 -7.83 -7.07
C PHE A 51 -6.94 -7.81 -8.32
N ALA A 52 -6.52 -7.14 -9.40
CA ALA A 52 -7.18 -7.25 -10.70
C ALA A 52 -7.16 -8.70 -11.23
N MET A 53 -6.02 -9.38 -11.10
CA MET A 53 -5.90 -10.80 -11.46
C MET A 53 -6.73 -11.69 -10.53
N LEU A 54 -6.70 -11.47 -9.22
CA LEU A 54 -7.51 -12.21 -8.25
C LEU A 54 -9.01 -12.06 -8.54
N GLY A 55 -9.46 -10.83 -8.80
CA GLY A 55 -10.84 -10.49 -9.15
C GLY A 55 -11.33 -11.12 -10.46
N ARG A 56 -10.42 -11.61 -11.31
CA ARG A 56 -10.74 -12.41 -12.49
C ARG A 56 -10.73 -13.92 -12.22
N ASN A 57 -9.87 -14.38 -11.31
CA ASN A 57 -9.57 -15.81 -11.14
C ASN A 57 -10.39 -16.50 -10.05
N PHE A 58 -10.90 -15.78 -9.05
CA PHE A 58 -11.83 -16.38 -8.09
C PHE A 58 -13.12 -16.81 -8.78
N ALA A 59 -13.68 -17.95 -8.39
CA ALA A 59 -14.94 -18.44 -8.94
C ALA A 59 -16.17 -17.81 -8.28
N GLY A 60 -16.07 -17.41 -7.01
CA GLY A 60 -17.14 -16.79 -6.26
C GLY A 60 -17.30 -15.30 -6.59
N VAL A 61 -18.52 -14.86 -6.91
CA VAL A 61 -18.81 -13.46 -7.27
C VAL A 61 -18.49 -12.49 -6.13
N GLY A 62 -18.73 -12.87 -4.87
CA GLY A 62 -18.38 -12.05 -3.70
C GLY A 62 -16.88 -11.73 -3.63
N PRO A 63 -15.99 -12.74 -3.58
CA PRO A 63 -14.54 -12.53 -3.64
C PRO A 63 -14.07 -11.80 -4.89
N GLN A 64 -14.70 -12.02 -6.05
CA GLN A 64 -14.37 -11.27 -7.28
C GLN A 64 -14.61 -9.76 -7.11
N ILE A 65 -15.80 -9.37 -6.64
CA ILE A 65 -16.16 -7.96 -6.44
C ILE A 65 -15.25 -7.33 -5.37
N ALA A 66 -15.00 -8.03 -4.26
CA ALA A 66 -14.13 -7.53 -3.21
C ALA A 66 -12.70 -7.26 -3.72
N ALA A 67 -12.12 -8.20 -4.49
CA ALA A 67 -10.81 -8.02 -5.10
C ALA A 67 -10.79 -6.90 -6.16
N GLN A 68 -11.86 -6.74 -6.96
CA GLN A 68 -11.94 -5.64 -7.93
C GLN A 68 -12.04 -4.26 -7.24
N MET A 69 -12.82 -4.16 -6.17
CA MET A 69 -12.94 -2.95 -5.36
C MET A 69 -11.60 -2.60 -4.68
N GLN A 70 -10.91 -3.61 -4.16
CA GLN A 70 -9.57 -3.44 -3.62
C GLN A 70 -8.60 -2.95 -4.72
N SER A 71 -8.57 -3.63 -5.87
CA SER A 71 -7.70 -3.28 -6.99
C SER A 71 -7.82 -1.81 -7.41
N ILE A 72 -9.02 -1.25 -7.49
CA ILE A 72 -9.20 0.16 -7.86
C ILE A 72 -8.84 1.11 -6.72
N ASP A 73 -8.99 0.70 -5.46
CA ASP A 73 -8.49 1.45 -4.30
C ASP A 73 -6.94 1.52 -4.30
N GLU A 74 -6.25 0.41 -4.60
CA GLU A 74 -4.78 0.41 -4.70
C GLU A 74 -4.25 1.26 -5.85
N LEU A 75 -4.98 1.31 -6.98
CA LEU A 75 -4.64 2.23 -8.07
C LEU A 75 -4.78 3.69 -7.63
N ARG A 76 -5.85 4.00 -6.87
CA ARG A 76 -6.06 5.30 -6.24
C ARG A 76 -4.90 5.62 -5.30
N HIS A 77 -4.42 4.69 -4.48
CA HIS A 77 -3.27 4.90 -3.59
C HIS A 77 -2.01 5.20 -4.38
N ALA A 78 -1.65 4.36 -5.36
CA ALA A 78 -0.49 4.57 -6.21
C ALA A 78 -0.47 5.98 -6.84
N GLN A 79 -1.59 6.39 -7.44
CA GLN A 79 -1.70 7.69 -8.12
C GLN A 79 -1.68 8.86 -7.13
N THR A 80 -2.45 8.78 -6.05
CA THR A 80 -2.52 9.86 -5.06
C THR A 80 -1.23 10.04 -4.29
N GLN A 81 -0.47 8.98 -4.01
CA GLN A 81 0.86 9.07 -3.43
C GLN A 81 1.83 9.81 -4.37
N ILE A 82 1.83 9.49 -5.67
CA ILE A 82 2.64 10.20 -6.68
C ILE A 82 2.29 11.69 -6.71
N HIS A 83 1.00 12.03 -6.75
CA HIS A 83 0.56 13.43 -6.81
C HIS A 83 0.86 14.18 -5.52
N THR A 84 0.66 13.55 -4.36
CA THR A 84 0.97 14.10 -3.03
C THR A 84 2.46 14.44 -2.92
N ILE A 85 3.33 13.54 -3.37
CA ILE A 85 4.80 13.69 -3.27
C ILE A 85 5.39 14.55 -4.39
N SER A 86 4.62 14.82 -5.46
CA SER A 86 5.10 15.52 -6.66
C SER A 86 5.77 16.87 -6.37
N GLN A 87 5.33 17.61 -5.35
CA GLN A 87 5.96 18.87 -4.95
C GLN A 87 7.35 18.65 -4.37
N TYR A 88 7.54 17.67 -3.49
CA TYR A 88 8.85 17.36 -2.92
C TYR A 88 9.86 17.01 -4.03
N ASN A 89 9.43 16.28 -5.06
CA ASN A 89 10.29 15.95 -6.20
C ASN A 89 10.80 17.18 -6.99
N LYS A 90 10.08 18.31 -6.95
CA LYS A 90 10.52 19.56 -7.59
C LYS A 90 11.69 20.23 -6.87
N TYR A 91 11.83 20.02 -5.56
CA TYR A 91 12.75 20.76 -4.70
C TYR A 91 13.82 19.91 -4.02
N PHE A 92 13.65 18.59 -4.00
CA PHE A 92 14.58 17.65 -3.34
C PHE A 92 15.01 16.52 -4.27
N ASN A 93 16.23 16.05 -4.08
CA ASN A 93 16.82 14.96 -4.85
C ASN A 93 16.24 13.58 -4.49
N GLY A 94 16.47 12.58 -5.35
CA GLY A 94 16.24 11.16 -5.04
C GLY A 94 14.82 10.64 -5.30
N MET A 95 13.93 11.44 -5.89
CA MET A 95 12.54 11.03 -6.20
C MET A 95 12.23 10.98 -7.71
N HIS A 96 13.14 11.49 -8.54
CA HIS A 96 12.89 11.79 -9.96
C HIS A 96 12.70 10.58 -10.87
N ASP A 97 13.13 9.39 -10.43
CA ASP A 97 13.11 8.17 -11.24
C ASP A 97 12.65 6.95 -10.43
N PHE A 98 11.73 7.18 -9.49
CA PHE A 98 11.33 6.22 -8.46
C PHE A 98 10.96 4.84 -9.01
N ARG A 99 10.26 4.77 -10.14
CA ARG A 99 9.83 3.52 -10.76
C ARG A 99 11.02 2.74 -11.34
N HIS A 100 11.93 3.41 -12.02
CA HIS A 100 13.13 2.78 -12.59
C HIS A 100 14.10 2.33 -11.47
N MET A 101 14.23 3.15 -10.42
CA MET A 101 15.01 2.83 -9.22
C MET A 101 14.47 1.60 -8.51
N HIS A 102 13.15 1.49 -8.31
CA HIS A 102 12.51 0.35 -7.66
C HIS A 102 12.90 -1.00 -8.28
N ASP A 103 13.08 -1.05 -9.60
CA ASP A 103 13.49 -2.25 -10.32
C ASP A 103 14.98 -2.59 -10.24
N ARG A 104 15.84 -1.68 -9.76
CA ARG A 104 17.31 -1.76 -9.99
C ARG A 104 18.17 -1.48 -8.77
N VAL A 105 17.72 -0.62 -7.86
CA VAL A 105 18.49 -0.24 -6.68
C VAL A 105 18.45 -1.39 -5.68
N TRP A 106 19.63 -1.78 -5.19
CA TRP A 106 19.84 -3.00 -4.40
C TRP A 106 18.89 -3.13 -3.20
N TYR A 107 18.68 -2.09 -2.40
CA TYR A 107 17.82 -2.20 -1.21
C TYR A 107 16.33 -2.19 -1.57
N LEU A 108 15.98 -1.68 -2.76
CA LEU A 108 14.59 -1.71 -3.26
C LEU A 108 14.22 -3.10 -3.81
N SER A 109 15.19 -4.01 -3.98
CA SER A 109 14.86 -5.41 -4.25
C SER A 109 14.13 -6.07 -3.07
N VAL A 110 14.22 -5.51 -1.86
CA VAL A 110 13.55 -6.03 -0.66
C VAL A 110 12.02 -5.95 -0.83
N PRO A 111 11.39 -4.76 -0.96
CA PRO A 111 9.95 -4.67 -1.19
C PRO A 111 9.54 -5.32 -2.52
N LYS A 112 10.31 -5.09 -3.59
CA LYS A 112 10.02 -5.65 -4.92
C LYS A 112 9.87 -7.17 -4.88
N SER A 113 10.82 -7.86 -4.25
CA SER A 113 10.80 -9.32 -4.17
C SER A 113 9.71 -9.86 -3.23
N TYR A 114 9.22 -9.05 -2.29
CA TYR A 114 8.08 -9.43 -1.44
C TYR A 114 6.81 -9.50 -2.27
N PHE A 115 6.51 -8.43 -3.02
CA PHE A 115 5.31 -8.37 -3.86
C PHE A 115 5.42 -9.27 -5.10
N GLU A 116 6.60 -9.40 -5.72
CA GLU A 116 6.77 -10.33 -6.84
C GLU A 116 6.56 -11.80 -6.42
N ASP A 117 6.97 -12.19 -5.20
CA ASP A 117 6.65 -13.53 -4.65
C ASP A 117 5.12 -13.68 -4.48
N ALA A 118 4.43 -12.68 -3.91
CA ALA A 118 2.98 -12.75 -3.73
C ALA A 118 2.21 -12.81 -5.06
N MET A 119 2.65 -12.01 -6.05
CA MET A 119 2.04 -11.91 -7.38
C MET A 119 2.29 -13.15 -8.26
N THR A 120 3.38 -13.87 -8.02
CA THR A 120 3.72 -15.10 -8.76
C THR A 120 3.18 -16.36 -8.08
N ALA A 121 2.68 -16.25 -6.86
CA ALA A 121 1.99 -17.33 -6.16
C ALA A 121 0.59 -17.63 -6.74
N GLY A 122 -0.03 -18.71 -6.25
CA GLY A 122 -1.42 -19.01 -6.57
C GLY A 122 -2.41 -18.01 -5.93
N PRO A 123 -3.66 -17.91 -6.42
CA PRO A 123 -4.60 -16.88 -5.99
C PRO A 123 -4.94 -16.92 -4.49
N PHE A 124 -4.93 -18.12 -3.88
CA PHE A 124 -5.17 -18.28 -2.44
C PHE A 124 -3.95 -17.93 -1.59
N GLU A 125 -2.74 -18.19 -2.07
CA GLU A 125 -1.53 -17.74 -1.37
C GLU A 125 -1.41 -16.22 -1.46
N GLY A 126 -1.62 -15.64 -2.64
CA GLY A 126 -1.53 -14.19 -2.86
C GLY A 126 -2.51 -13.39 -1.99
N ILE A 127 -3.77 -13.85 -1.84
CA ILE A 127 -4.73 -13.17 -0.95
C ILE A 127 -4.39 -13.34 0.54
N VAL A 128 -3.81 -14.48 0.95
CA VAL A 128 -3.32 -14.66 2.33
C VAL A 128 -2.10 -13.77 2.57
N ALA A 129 -1.19 -13.67 1.60
CA ALA A 129 0.02 -12.86 1.67
C ALA A 129 -0.28 -11.37 1.85
N ILE A 130 -1.17 -10.82 1.01
CA ILE A 130 -1.44 -9.38 0.98
C ILE A 130 -2.63 -9.04 1.87
N SER A 131 -3.83 -9.56 1.63
CA SER A 131 -5.00 -9.14 2.43
C SER A 131 -4.89 -9.54 3.91
N PHE A 132 -4.49 -10.77 4.22
CA PHE A 132 -4.41 -11.20 5.63
C PHE A 132 -3.10 -10.79 6.29
N SER A 133 -1.95 -11.23 5.77
CA SER A 133 -0.68 -10.98 6.45
C SER A 133 -0.25 -9.51 6.38
N PHE A 134 -0.31 -8.87 5.21
CA PHE A 134 0.14 -7.48 5.05
C PHE A 134 -0.91 -6.48 5.53
N GLU A 135 -2.12 -6.50 4.99
CA GLU A 135 -3.13 -5.47 5.19
C GLU A 135 -3.97 -5.63 6.45
N TYR A 136 -3.93 -6.78 7.12
CA TYR A 136 -4.60 -6.97 8.41
C TYR A 136 -3.60 -7.10 9.57
N VAL A 137 -2.70 -8.08 9.53
CA VAL A 137 -1.78 -8.34 10.65
C VAL A 137 -0.69 -7.27 10.79
N LEU A 138 -0.07 -6.87 9.68
CA LEU A 138 1.11 -6.00 9.68
C LEU A 138 0.81 -4.54 9.31
N THR A 139 -0.38 -4.21 8.81
CA THR A 139 -0.69 -2.90 8.19
C THR A 139 -0.32 -1.71 9.06
N ASN A 140 -0.62 -1.79 10.37
CA ASN A 140 -0.36 -0.71 11.30
C ASN A 140 1.14 -0.46 11.52
N LEU A 141 2.01 -1.43 11.25
CA LEU A 141 3.47 -1.27 11.33
C LEU A 141 4.05 -0.49 10.15
N ILE A 142 3.26 -0.26 9.09
CA ILE A 142 3.64 0.57 7.93
C ILE A 142 2.84 1.86 7.95
N PHE A 143 1.51 1.75 7.97
CA PHE A 143 0.61 2.90 7.87
C PHE A 143 0.84 3.91 8.99
N MET A 144 0.84 3.45 10.25
CA MET A 144 0.96 4.36 11.39
C MET A 144 2.31 5.08 11.42
N PRO A 145 3.47 4.43 11.27
CA PRO A 145 4.74 5.13 11.24
C PRO A 145 4.84 6.21 10.17
N PHE A 146 4.44 5.95 8.92
CA PHE A 146 4.53 6.97 7.86
C PHE A 146 3.54 8.12 8.08
N MET A 147 2.27 7.81 8.34
CA MET A 147 1.23 8.83 8.44
C MET A 147 1.35 9.67 9.72
N SER A 148 1.74 9.05 10.84
CA SER A 148 2.01 9.80 12.07
C SER A 148 3.33 10.58 11.98
N ALA A 149 4.40 10.02 11.39
CA ALA A 149 5.64 10.78 11.18
C ALA A 149 5.39 12.03 10.34
N ALA A 150 4.54 11.96 9.31
CA ALA A 150 4.13 13.14 8.54
C ALA A 150 3.47 14.21 9.43
N ALA A 151 2.52 13.81 10.29
CA ALA A 151 1.85 14.72 11.22
C ALA A 151 2.84 15.39 12.21
N TYR A 152 3.76 14.61 12.79
CA TYR A 152 4.74 15.10 13.76
C TYR A 152 5.90 15.89 13.12
N ASN A 153 6.04 15.87 11.80
CA ASN A 153 7.09 16.59 11.07
C ASN A 153 6.56 17.68 10.13
N GLY A 154 5.29 18.08 10.24
CA GLY A 154 4.72 19.21 9.48
C GLY A 154 4.40 18.91 8.01
N ASP A 155 4.37 17.63 7.61
CA ASP A 155 4.04 17.23 6.24
C ASP A 155 2.53 17.10 6.04
N MET A 156 1.90 18.24 5.72
CA MET A 156 0.46 18.34 5.51
C MET A 156 -0.04 17.48 4.33
N ALA A 157 0.76 17.30 3.28
CA ALA A 157 0.35 16.55 2.11
C ALA A 157 0.20 15.05 2.44
N THR A 158 1.25 14.46 3.02
CA THR A 158 1.26 13.03 3.36
C THR A 158 0.25 12.68 4.45
N VAL A 159 0.10 13.52 5.49
CA VAL A 159 -0.92 13.26 6.53
C VAL A 159 -2.35 13.30 5.96
N THR A 160 -2.59 14.18 4.97
CA THR A 160 -3.90 14.28 4.31
C THR A 160 -4.18 13.06 3.45
N PHE A 161 -3.18 12.55 2.73
CA PHE A 161 -3.28 11.25 2.06
C PHE A 161 -3.65 10.15 3.07
N GLY A 162 -2.95 10.07 4.21
CA GLY A 162 -3.24 9.11 5.27
C GLY A 162 -4.69 9.16 5.74
N PHE A 163 -5.20 10.34 6.11
CA PHE A 163 -6.61 10.48 6.48
C PHE A 163 -7.57 10.09 5.36
N SER A 164 -7.23 10.40 4.11
CA SER A 164 -8.01 9.99 2.95
C SER A 164 -7.99 8.46 2.78
N ALA A 165 -6.88 7.77 3.01
CA ALA A 165 -6.77 6.33 2.82
C ALA A 165 -7.47 5.50 3.92
N GLN A 166 -7.62 6.01 5.14
CA GLN A 166 -8.14 5.25 6.30
C GLN A 166 -9.42 4.45 6.06
N SER A 167 -10.41 5.02 5.37
CA SER A 167 -11.67 4.29 5.12
C SER A 167 -11.53 3.21 4.04
N ASP A 168 -10.49 3.29 3.22
CA ASP A 168 -10.14 2.26 2.23
C ASP A 168 -9.45 1.11 2.98
N GLU A 169 -8.45 1.43 3.80
CA GLU A 169 -7.77 0.46 4.68
C GLU A 169 -8.73 -0.30 5.59
N SER A 170 -9.79 0.33 6.11
CA SER A 170 -10.78 -0.37 6.93
C SER A 170 -11.52 -1.48 6.17
N ARG A 171 -11.74 -1.29 4.85
CA ARG A 171 -12.31 -2.33 3.98
C ARG A 171 -11.29 -3.41 3.66
N HIS A 172 -10.04 -3.03 3.43
CA HIS A 172 -8.92 -3.93 3.16
C HIS A 172 -8.65 -4.88 4.34
N MET A 173 -8.61 -4.33 5.55
CA MET A 173 -8.54 -5.10 6.80
C MET A 173 -9.71 -6.08 6.93
N THR A 174 -10.93 -5.65 6.59
CA THR A 174 -12.11 -6.51 6.64
C THR A 174 -12.01 -7.65 5.62
N LEU A 175 -11.52 -7.39 4.40
CA LEU A 175 -11.25 -8.42 3.42
C LEU A 175 -10.23 -9.44 3.94
N GLY A 176 -9.14 -8.95 4.54
CA GLY A 176 -8.09 -9.80 5.12
C GLY A 176 -8.58 -10.79 6.16
N ILE A 177 -9.38 -10.32 7.12
CA ILE A 177 -9.88 -11.19 8.18
C ILE A 177 -10.99 -12.14 7.71
N GLU A 178 -11.82 -11.73 6.75
CA GLU A 178 -12.89 -12.60 6.25
C GLU A 178 -12.36 -13.63 5.25
N CYS A 179 -11.32 -13.31 4.46
CA CYS A 179 -10.73 -14.28 3.53
C CYS A 179 -10.07 -15.45 4.27
N ILE A 180 -9.34 -15.19 5.37
CA ILE A 180 -8.67 -16.25 6.12
C ILE A 180 -9.68 -17.18 6.82
N LYS A 181 -10.74 -16.60 7.43
CA LYS A 181 -11.81 -17.38 8.06
C LYS A 181 -12.51 -18.26 7.03
N PHE A 182 -12.91 -17.67 5.90
CA PHE A 182 -13.56 -18.39 4.81
C PHE A 182 -12.72 -19.61 4.39
N LEU A 183 -11.43 -19.42 4.11
CA LEU A 183 -10.55 -20.49 3.66
C LEU A 183 -10.37 -21.59 4.71
N LEU A 184 -10.25 -21.24 5.99
CA LEU A 184 -10.13 -22.20 7.09
C LEU A 184 -11.41 -23.02 7.29
N GLU A 185 -12.57 -22.45 7.04
CA GLU A 185 -13.87 -23.09 7.23
C GLU A 185 -14.32 -23.96 6.04
N GLN A 186 -13.75 -23.76 4.84
CA GLN A 186 -14.17 -24.51 3.65
C GLN A 186 -13.78 -26.01 3.71
N ASP A 187 -12.59 -26.34 4.21
CA ASP A 187 -12.08 -27.71 4.26
C ASP A 187 -11.01 -27.85 5.37
N PRO A 188 -11.07 -28.87 6.25
CA PRO A 188 -10.05 -29.11 7.27
C PRO A 188 -8.62 -29.27 6.72
N GLY A 189 -8.48 -29.76 5.49
CA GLY A 189 -7.21 -29.87 4.76
C GLY A 189 -6.56 -28.53 4.43
N ASN A 190 -7.32 -27.42 4.48
CA ASN A 190 -6.77 -26.08 4.27
C ASN A 190 -5.94 -25.59 5.46
N VAL A 191 -6.25 -26.03 6.69
CA VAL A 191 -5.56 -25.60 7.92
C VAL A 191 -4.04 -25.74 7.83
N PRO A 192 -3.46 -26.92 7.51
CA PRO A 192 -2.01 -27.05 7.41
C PRO A 192 -1.39 -26.27 6.24
N ILE A 193 -2.15 -25.99 5.17
CA ILE A 193 -1.68 -25.18 4.03
C ILE A 193 -1.57 -23.72 4.46
N ILE A 194 -2.65 -23.20 5.04
CA ILE A 194 -2.76 -21.82 5.50
C ILE A 194 -1.75 -21.53 6.60
N GLN A 195 -1.52 -22.45 7.54
CA GLN A 195 -0.50 -22.27 8.57
C GLN A 195 0.89 -22.03 7.96
N ARG A 196 1.27 -22.81 6.93
CA ARG A 196 2.55 -22.62 6.23
C ARG A 196 2.64 -21.25 5.56
N TRP A 197 1.54 -20.76 4.99
CA TRP A 197 1.49 -19.42 4.40
C TRP A 197 1.59 -18.33 5.47
N ILE A 198 0.91 -18.46 6.60
CA ILE A 198 1.04 -17.52 7.73
C ILE A 198 2.49 -17.45 8.18
N ASP A 199 3.14 -18.59 8.40
CA ASP A 199 4.54 -18.64 8.82
C ASP A 199 5.48 -17.96 7.80
N LYS A 200 5.27 -18.26 6.50
CA LYS A 200 6.04 -17.65 5.40
C LYS A 200 5.85 -16.13 5.36
N TRP A 201 4.60 -15.67 5.31
CA TRP A 201 4.29 -14.27 5.04
C TRP A 201 4.45 -13.36 6.27
N PHE A 202 4.32 -13.91 7.48
CA PHE A 202 4.80 -13.23 8.68
C PHE A 202 6.30 -12.96 8.59
N TRP A 203 7.12 -13.97 8.26
CA TRP A 203 8.57 -13.77 8.22
C TRP A 203 9.05 -12.93 7.05
N ARG A 204 8.42 -13.07 5.88
CA ARG A 204 8.70 -12.18 4.74
C ARG A 204 8.31 -10.74 5.05
N GLY A 205 7.19 -10.51 5.74
CA GLY A 205 6.70 -9.16 6.05
C GLY A 205 7.42 -8.51 7.23
N TYR A 206 7.96 -9.30 8.15
CA TYR A 206 8.80 -8.80 9.25
C TYR A 206 10.19 -8.32 8.80
N ARG A 207 10.71 -8.88 7.69
CA ARG A 207 12.02 -8.52 7.13
C ARG A 207 11.95 -7.29 6.25
#